data_AF-T0RPP0-F1
#
_entry.id   AF-T0RPP0-F1
#
_cell.length_a   1.000
_cell.length_b   1.000
_cell.length_c   1.000
_cell.angle_alpha   90.00
_cell.angle_beta   90.00
_cell.angle_gamma   90.00
#
_symmetry.space_group_name_H-M   'P 1'
#
loop_
_entity.id
_entity.type
_entity.pdbx_description
1 polymer ?
#
loop_
_entity_poly.entity_id
_entity_poly.type
_entity_poly.pdbx_seq_one_letter_code
_entity_poly.pdbx_strand_id
1 'polypeptide(L)'
;MKKLDKLTFILGVCLLTQAMANNANPENEEPSTYYLKQVADENPTLKAAMKIEGVETIYKNCFDHQYQSSGGTISGSRLMSCLWEGDQAAGIQGVSANEELKKQVLESVEKDSKGKEVDSIRYQQIVKTKKETEPGLKALQDYYSKKLDEALYGDRTQANYKDKLVKSERTVDQRVFFELQKTQLGKNLVAALSSYCIEAKNYQIGSSFYATIIPEDKTQRQSQRKNNLRKLKQLSATGKDLQASQEWSVCLANIQHMCHQPSTVYMMDDSGNKTPIPGINFSQGSLVNECLSQFPQNERDQKRDMCQDDINYSKSRACEVTQYITESRQNIIALDKTIEKYDELRDGKNKGTINFYSGNKSGESIDDLTSITSNEVVSSGYAQAVKTQAEEMDKCLRENDEELCKQYLNNNKDEAYRMIAEVKLKQEAVSEKLKNIEDGDTEKIKALLLEEGYTEEDAQQMATIDGIKDQINERYDAKKQAIIDQLSAKIEATTTKGDNFNMAEDQAKIENLQNELKQKPQEFAELVHFNNIVSGYLKIDNGEEQTQNTASIARELESNAFTRENLEASAELGLTNRQGGSYDDYANIVSSTGVSLDPGSYDDGGEKTLNTDNINDNLLNYFKKAQTQEDQP
;
A
#
# COMPACT_ATOMS: atom_id res chain seq x y z
N MET A 1 5.44 -45.54 -54.69
CA MET A 1 6.93 -45.44 -54.63
C MET A 1 7.25 -44.14 -53.92
N LYS A 2 7.93 -44.00 -52.78
CA LYS A 2 8.72 -44.86 -51.87
C LYS A 2 8.72 -44.14 -50.49
N LYS A 3 8.37 -44.83 -49.38
CA LYS A 3 9.23 -45.15 -48.21
C LYS A 3 9.83 -43.93 -47.49
N LEU A 4 9.41 -43.54 -46.28
CA LEU A 4 9.66 -44.15 -44.95
C LEU A 4 10.96 -44.95 -44.81
N ASP A 5 11.66 -44.69 -43.70
CA ASP A 5 12.80 -45.42 -43.12
C ASP A 5 14.21 -45.09 -43.61
N LYS A 6 14.94 -44.35 -42.76
CA LYS A 6 16.36 -44.59 -42.50
C LYS A 6 16.61 -44.62 -41.00
N LEU A 7 16.56 -45.84 -40.47
CA LEU A 7 17.35 -46.30 -39.33
C LEU A 7 18.69 -46.87 -39.85
N THR A 8 19.64 -47.05 -38.93
CA THR A 8 20.82 -47.96 -38.94
C THR A 8 22.20 -47.40 -39.31
N PHE A 9 23.04 -47.16 -38.29
CA PHE A 9 24.25 -47.97 -37.92
C PHE A 9 24.96 -47.26 -36.73
N ILE A 10 24.93 -47.71 -35.48
CA ILE A 10 25.47 -48.92 -34.82
C ILE A 10 27.00 -48.90 -34.56
N LEU A 11 27.31 -48.94 -33.26
CA LEU A 11 28.48 -49.49 -32.53
C LEU A 11 29.75 -48.64 -32.34
N GLY A 12 29.87 -48.13 -31.11
CA GLY A 12 31.11 -47.84 -30.39
C GLY A 12 30.85 -47.88 -28.89
N VAL A 13 30.91 -49.07 -28.31
CA VAL A 13 30.74 -49.36 -26.87
C VAL A 13 32.07 -49.14 -26.12
N CYS A 14 31.95 -48.72 -24.86
CA CYS A 14 32.93 -48.79 -23.76
C CYS A 14 34.08 -47.78 -23.73
N LEU A 15 33.94 -46.74 -22.90
CA LEU A 15 34.73 -46.50 -21.67
C LEU A 15 34.45 -45.08 -21.16
N LEU A 16 33.45 -44.93 -20.30
CA LEU A 16 33.38 -43.80 -19.37
C LEU A 16 33.18 -44.38 -17.98
N THR A 17 34.31 -44.46 -17.29
CA THR A 17 34.42 -44.69 -15.85
C THR A 17 33.64 -43.63 -15.09
N GLN A 18 32.94 -44.12 -14.06
CA GLN A 18 32.20 -43.40 -13.05
C GLN A 18 33.01 -42.26 -12.43
N ALA A 19 32.42 -41.06 -12.42
CA ALA A 19 32.61 -40.10 -11.34
C ALA A 19 31.19 -39.75 -10.85
N MET A 20 30.87 -40.23 -9.65
CA MET A 20 29.61 -40.01 -8.98
C MET A 20 29.44 -38.51 -8.69
N ALA A 21 28.35 -37.91 -9.17
CA ALA A 21 27.80 -36.69 -8.60
C ALA A 21 26.58 -37.10 -7.78
N ASN A 22 26.69 -36.96 -6.47
CA ASN A 22 25.72 -37.36 -5.47
C ASN A 22 24.34 -36.74 -5.75
N ASN A 23 23.38 -37.59 -6.13
CA ASN A 23 21.97 -37.34 -5.84
C ASN A 23 21.79 -37.50 -4.33
N ALA A 24 21.79 -36.40 -3.59
CA ALA A 24 21.30 -36.40 -2.21
C ALA A 24 19.77 -36.57 -2.26
N ASN A 25 19.29 -37.65 -1.65
CA ASN A 25 17.88 -37.89 -1.39
C ASN A 25 17.40 -36.80 -0.40
N PRO A 26 16.35 -36.01 -0.68
CA PRO A 26 15.85 -34.95 0.22
C PRO A 26 15.37 -35.46 1.58
N GLU A 27 15.21 -36.77 1.76
CA GLU A 27 14.78 -37.41 3.02
C GLU A 27 15.85 -37.48 4.12
N ASN A 28 17.11 -37.06 3.87
CA ASN A 28 18.22 -37.18 4.84
C ASN A 28 18.88 -35.84 5.24
N GLU A 29 18.42 -34.68 4.75
CA GLU A 29 18.92 -33.38 5.22
C GLU A 29 18.19 -32.95 6.49
N GLU A 30 18.90 -32.36 7.46
CA GLU A 30 18.25 -31.76 8.64
C GLU A 30 17.23 -30.69 8.18
N PRO A 31 16.01 -30.66 8.74
CA PRO A 31 14.95 -29.74 8.33
C PRO A 31 15.40 -28.27 8.29
N SER A 32 16.23 -27.87 9.24
CA SER A 32 16.81 -26.53 9.33
C SER A 32 17.72 -26.19 8.15
N THR A 33 18.49 -27.18 7.65
CA THR A 33 19.41 -27.02 6.52
C THR A 33 18.66 -26.98 5.18
N TYR A 34 17.67 -27.85 5.01
CA TYR A 34 16.79 -27.83 3.83
C TYR A 34 16.06 -26.48 3.70
N TYR A 35 15.42 -26.04 4.79
CA TYR A 35 14.69 -24.78 4.82
C TYR A 35 15.64 -23.59 4.63
N LEU A 36 16.82 -23.59 5.25
CA LEU A 36 17.80 -22.51 5.06
C LEU A 36 18.23 -22.36 3.59
N LYS A 37 18.54 -23.48 2.92
CA LYS A 37 18.97 -23.49 1.52
C LYS A 37 17.92 -22.91 0.59
N GLN A 38 16.69 -23.35 0.79
CA GLN A 38 15.50 -22.83 0.14
C GLN A 38 15.40 -21.31 0.32
N VAL A 39 15.41 -20.83 1.57
CA VAL A 39 15.23 -19.41 1.89
C VAL A 39 16.35 -18.54 1.33
N ALA A 40 17.59 -19.01 1.40
CA ALA A 40 18.76 -18.29 0.90
C ALA A 40 18.81 -18.26 -0.64
N ASP A 41 18.51 -19.35 -1.35
CA ASP A 41 18.71 -19.39 -2.81
C ASP A 41 17.81 -18.40 -3.58
N GLU A 42 16.65 -18.08 -3.04
CA GLU A 42 15.73 -17.11 -3.61
C GLU A 42 15.90 -15.69 -3.06
N ASN A 43 16.71 -15.52 -2.00
CA ASN A 43 16.90 -14.26 -1.31
C ASN A 43 18.37 -13.82 -1.28
N PRO A 44 18.82 -12.95 -2.20
CA PRO A 44 20.23 -12.52 -2.25
C PRO A 44 20.72 -11.87 -0.96
N THR A 45 19.87 -11.07 -0.29
CA THR A 45 20.19 -10.35 0.94
C THR A 45 20.40 -11.34 2.08
N LEU A 46 19.44 -12.23 2.30
CA LEU A 46 19.55 -13.24 3.35
C LEU A 46 20.67 -14.23 3.05
N LYS A 47 20.87 -14.62 1.79
CA LYS A 47 21.99 -15.47 1.36
C LYS A 47 23.34 -14.84 1.67
N ALA A 48 23.47 -13.53 1.51
CA ALA A 48 24.69 -12.82 1.87
C ALA A 48 24.89 -12.85 3.39
N ALA A 49 23.84 -12.55 4.17
CA ALA A 49 23.89 -12.59 5.63
C ALA A 49 24.21 -13.99 6.18
N MET A 50 23.65 -15.05 5.60
CA MET A 50 23.85 -16.44 6.04
C MET A 50 25.25 -16.98 5.75
N LYS A 51 26.02 -16.36 4.84
CA LYS A 51 27.41 -16.71 4.58
C LYS A 51 28.37 -16.18 5.64
N ILE A 52 27.89 -15.32 6.54
CA ILE A 52 28.68 -14.75 7.62
C ILE A 52 28.86 -15.80 8.71
N GLU A 53 30.10 -15.98 9.17
CA GLU A 53 30.46 -16.99 10.16
C GLU A 53 29.64 -16.80 11.46
N GLY A 54 28.95 -17.86 11.89
CA GLY A 54 28.12 -17.87 13.10
C GLY A 54 26.63 -17.56 12.88
N VAL A 55 26.25 -16.86 11.81
CA VAL A 55 24.83 -16.53 11.53
C VAL A 55 24.01 -17.80 11.27
N GLU A 56 24.54 -18.73 10.46
CA GLU A 56 23.88 -20.01 10.17
C GLU A 56 23.63 -20.84 11.45
N THR A 57 24.56 -20.82 12.41
CA THR A 57 24.41 -21.55 13.67
C THR A 57 23.29 -20.97 14.52
N ILE A 58 23.22 -19.64 14.66
CA ILE A 58 22.14 -18.97 15.40
C ILE A 58 20.79 -19.30 14.74
N TYR A 59 20.75 -19.23 13.41
CA TYR A 59 19.57 -19.58 12.63
C TYR A 59 19.07 -20.99 12.93
N LYS A 60 19.95 -22.00 12.89
CA LYS A 60 19.58 -23.40 13.17
C LYS A 60 19.03 -23.57 14.58
N ASN A 61 19.67 -22.96 15.58
CA ASN A 61 19.18 -23.00 16.97
C ASN A 61 17.78 -22.39 17.10
N CYS A 62 17.54 -21.26 16.44
CA CYS A 62 16.23 -20.61 16.44
C CYS A 62 15.15 -21.44 15.71
N PHE A 63 15.52 -22.03 14.57
CA PHE A 63 14.65 -22.93 13.82
C PHE A 63 14.22 -24.12 14.68
N ASP A 64 15.19 -24.83 15.25
CA ASP A 64 14.94 -26.05 16.03
C ASP A 64 14.08 -25.76 17.26
N HIS A 65 14.34 -24.65 17.95
CA HIS A 65 13.54 -24.22 19.09
C HIS A 65 12.07 -23.96 18.69
N GLN A 66 11.84 -23.26 17.57
CA GLN A 66 10.49 -22.95 17.12
C GLN A 66 9.75 -24.16 16.58
N TYR A 67 10.45 -24.98 15.79
CA TYR A 67 9.90 -26.21 15.23
C TYR A 67 9.45 -27.17 16.35
N GLN A 68 10.25 -27.32 17.41
CA GLN A 68 9.91 -28.17 18.56
C GLN A 68 8.77 -27.59 19.40
N SER A 69 8.78 -26.29 19.68
CA SER A 69 7.78 -25.64 20.53
C SER A 69 6.41 -25.49 19.86
N SER A 70 6.36 -25.45 18.53
CA SER A 70 5.15 -25.22 17.74
C SER A 70 4.63 -26.46 17.03
N GLY A 71 5.09 -27.66 17.44
CA GLY A 71 4.61 -28.93 16.88
C GLY A 71 4.89 -29.10 15.38
N GLY A 72 6.02 -28.57 14.90
CA GLY A 72 6.45 -28.66 13.49
C GLY A 72 6.10 -27.44 12.63
N THR A 73 5.43 -26.42 13.17
CA THR A 73 5.11 -25.19 12.42
C THR A 73 6.14 -24.10 12.68
N ILE A 74 6.52 -23.33 11.65
CA ILE A 74 7.50 -22.23 11.76
C ILE A 74 6.89 -20.93 11.29
N SER A 75 7.19 -19.83 11.98
CA SER A 75 6.81 -18.48 11.60
C SER A 75 8.06 -17.69 11.21
N GLY A 76 8.10 -17.17 9.98
CA GLY A 76 9.24 -16.38 9.49
C GLY A 76 9.56 -15.15 10.36
N SER A 77 8.54 -14.44 10.87
CA SER A 77 8.74 -13.26 11.73
C SER A 77 9.34 -13.62 13.08
N ARG A 78 8.86 -14.72 13.70
CA ARG A 78 9.41 -15.21 14.97
C ARG A 78 10.81 -15.76 14.78
N LEU A 79 11.04 -16.55 13.73
CA LEU A 79 12.35 -17.14 13.43
C LEU A 79 13.40 -16.05 13.26
N MET A 80 13.07 -15.00 12.51
CA MET A 80 13.98 -13.87 12.33
C MET A 80 14.09 -12.96 13.55
N SER A 81 13.07 -12.88 14.41
CA SER A 81 13.22 -12.27 15.75
C SER A 81 14.29 -13.00 16.55
N CYS A 82 14.17 -14.32 16.63
CA CYS A 82 15.15 -15.13 17.35
C CYS A 82 16.54 -15.01 16.72
N LEU A 83 16.65 -15.01 15.39
CA LEU A 83 17.95 -14.84 14.73
C LEU A 83 18.59 -13.50 15.14
N TRP A 84 17.81 -12.42 15.11
CA TRP A 84 18.33 -11.09 15.39
C TRP A 84 18.55 -10.84 16.88
N GLU A 85 17.52 -11.00 17.69
CA GLU A 85 17.45 -10.63 19.12
C GLU A 85 17.89 -11.77 20.04
N GLY A 86 17.79 -13.01 19.55
CA GLY A 86 17.95 -14.22 20.36
C GLY A 86 16.64 -14.66 21.00
N ASP A 87 16.75 -15.69 21.83
CA ASP A 87 15.67 -16.14 22.72
C ASP A 87 16.31 -16.46 24.07
N GLN A 88 16.12 -15.56 25.03
CA GLN A 88 16.68 -15.71 26.37
C GLN A 88 16.12 -16.92 27.11
N ALA A 89 14.86 -17.28 26.88
CA ALA A 89 14.23 -18.44 27.52
C ALA A 89 14.84 -19.74 26.97
N ALA A 90 15.24 -19.74 25.70
CA ALA A 90 15.93 -20.85 25.05
C ALA A 90 17.47 -20.79 25.17
N GLY A 91 18.04 -19.74 25.78
CA GLY A 91 19.48 -19.54 25.90
C GLY A 91 20.18 -19.21 24.58
N ILE A 92 19.44 -18.75 23.57
CA ILE A 92 19.96 -18.40 22.25
C ILE A 92 20.36 -16.92 22.26
N GLN A 93 21.62 -16.63 21.94
CA GLN A 93 22.10 -15.27 21.70
C GLN A 93 21.95 -14.92 20.21
N GLY A 94 21.22 -13.84 19.92
CA GLY A 94 21.00 -13.38 18.55
C GLY A 94 22.19 -12.62 17.97
N VAL A 95 22.10 -12.31 16.68
CA VAL A 95 23.08 -11.50 15.93
C VAL A 95 23.34 -10.15 16.62
N SER A 96 22.30 -9.51 17.15
CA SER A 96 22.40 -8.18 17.78
C SER A 96 23.22 -8.18 19.07
N ALA A 97 23.46 -9.35 19.69
CA ALA A 97 24.25 -9.47 20.90
C ALA A 97 25.77 -9.47 20.65
N ASN A 98 26.20 -9.61 19.38
CA ASN A 98 27.61 -9.58 18.98
C ASN A 98 27.85 -8.45 17.98
N GLU A 99 28.55 -7.39 18.42
CA GLU A 99 28.76 -6.17 17.61
C GLU A 99 29.48 -6.42 16.28
N GLU A 100 30.46 -7.33 16.24
CA GLU A 100 31.18 -7.64 15.00
C GLU A 100 30.26 -8.40 14.03
N LEU A 101 29.53 -9.39 14.54
CA LEU A 101 28.58 -10.16 13.73
C LEU A 101 27.46 -9.28 13.19
N LYS A 102 26.89 -8.44 14.06
CA LYS A 102 25.91 -7.41 13.73
C LYS A 102 26.42 -6.51 12.61
N LYS A 103 27.62 -5.94 12.75
CA LYS A 103 28.20 -5.05 11.73
C LYS A 103 28.32 -5.74 10.37
N GLN A 104 28.83 -6.97 10.34
CA GLN A 104 28.96 -7.73 9.09
C GLN A 104 27.60 -8.00 8.42
N VAL A 105 26.58 -8.32 9.22
CA VAL A 105 25.22 -8.53 8.71
C VAL A 105 24.65 -7.22 8.17
N LEU A 106 24.81 -6.09 8.86
CA LEU A 106 24.37 -4.78 8.39
C LEU A 106 25.01 -4.40 7.03
N GLU A 107 26.32 -4.57 6.89
CA GLU A 107 27.04 -4.30 5.63
C GLU A 107 26.57 -5.18 4.47
N SER A 108 26.08 -6.40 4.76
CA SER A 108 25.55 -7.30 3.74
C SER A 108 24.20 -6.87 3.18
N VAL A 109 23.41 -6.15 3.99
CA VAL A 109 22.06 -5.66 3.63
C VAL A 109 22.13 -4.36 2.82
N GLU A 110 23.21 -3.59 2.96
CA GLU A 110 23.45 -2.35 2.21
C GLU A 110 24.01 -2.56 0.80
N LYS A 111 24.13 -3.81 0.34
CA LYS A 111 24.64 -4.15 -0.98
C LYS A 111 23.61 -4.92 -1.79
N ASP A 112 23.49 -4.58 -3.07
CA ASP A 112 22.66 -5.34 -4.00
C ASP A 112 23.29 -6.71 -4.35
N SER A 113 22.57 -7.52 -5.12
CA SER A 113 23.06 -8.83 -5.61
C SER A 113 24.37 -8.79 -6.40
N LYS A 114 24.82 -7.60 -6.83
CA LYS A 114 26.08 -7.37 -7.56
C LYS A 114 27.16 -6.72 -6.67
N GLY A 115 26.88 -6.54 -5.38
CA GLY A 115 27.80 -5.91 -4.42
C GLY A 115 27.85 -4.39 -4.50
N LYS A 116 26.93 -3.74 -5.22
CA LYS A 116 26.84 -2.28 -5.30
C LYS A 116 26.04 -1.76 -4.10
N GLU A 117 26.48 -0.66 -3.50
CA GLU A 117 25.70 0.05 -2.49
C GLU A 117 24.31 0.41 -3.03
N VAL A 118 23.30 0.17 -2.20
CA VAL A 118 21.93 0.58 -2.47
C VAL A 118 21.68 2.00 -1.97
N ASP A 119 21.05 2.83 -2.81
CA ASP A 119 20.83 4.26 -2.53
C ASP A 119 20.05 4.54 -1.25
N SER A 120 19.13 3.64 -0.83
CA SER A 120 18.54 3.64 0.52
C SER A 120 17.87 2.30 0.82
N ILE A 121 18.21 1.68 1.96
CA ILE A 121 17.52 0.46 2.45
C ILE A 121 16.18 0.77 3.14
N ARG A 122 15.93 2.03 3.52
CA ARG A 122 14.76 2.46 4.30
C ARG A 122 13.44 2.32 3.53
N TYR A 123 13.50 2.37 2.20
CA TYR A 123 12.34 2.36 1.31
C TYR A 123 12.28 1.14 0.37
N GLN A 124 13.18 0.17 0.51
CA GLN A 124 13.23 -1.05 -0.31
C GLN A 124 12.31 -2.17 0.20
N GLN A 125 11.07 -1.84 0.56
CA GLN A 125 10.15 -2.77 1.22
C GLN A 125 9.24 -3.55 0.27
N ILE A 126 9.28 -3.29 -1.04
CA ILE A 126 8.50 -4.07 -2.00
C ILE A 126 9.20 -5.41 -2.23
N VAL A 127 8.90 -6.38 -1.37
CA VAL A 127 9.10 -7.78 -1.72
C VAL A 127 8.14 -8.08 -2.87
N LYS A 128 8.69 -8.34 -4.05
CA LYS A 128 7.91 -8.74 -5.21
C LYS A 128 7.35 -10.13 -4.94
N THR A 129 6.13 -10.19 -4.43
CA THR A 129 5.38 -11.44 -4.43
C THR A 129 5.04 -11.74 -5.89
N LYS A 130 5.40 -12.92 -6.39
CA LYS A 130 4.85 -13.41 -7.66
C LYS A 130 3.39 -13.78 -7.43
N LYS A 131 2.53 -12.78 -7.23
CA LYS A 131 1.09 -13.03 -7.18
C LYS A 131 0.61 -13.16 -8.62
N GLU A 132 0.01 -14.29 -8.96
CA GLU A 132 -0.76 -14.39 -10.20
C GLU A 132 -1.81 -13.27 -10.21
N THR A 133 -1.92 -12.57 -11.33
CA THR A 133 -2.87 -11.44 -11.43
C THR A 133 -4.28 -11.98 -11.26
N GLU A 134 -4.95 -11.57 -10.18
CA GLU A 134 -6.33 -11.98 -9.89
C GLU A 134 -7.23 -11.66 -11.10
N PRO A 135 -8.20 -12.53 -11.46
CA PRO A 135 -9.06 -12.35 -12.64
C PRO A 135 -9.74 -10.97 -12.69
N GLY A 136 -10.21 -10.46 -11.55
CA GLY A 136 -10.76 -9.11 -11.45
C GLY A 136 -9.76 -8.03 -11.84
N LEU A 137 -8.55 -8.06 -11.27
CA LEU A 137 -7.51 -7.08 -11.59
C LEU A 137 -7.08 -7.17 -13.06
N LYS A 138 -7.08 -8.37 -13.63
CA LYS A 138 -6.83 -8.56 -15.06
C LYS A 138 -7.90 -7.90 -15.93
N ALA A 139 -9.18 -8.04 -15.56
CA ALA A 139 -10.27 -7.35 -16.26
C ALA A 139 -10.13 -5.82 -16.22
N LEU A 140 -9.78 -5.25 -15.06
CA LEU A 140 -9.47 -3.81 -14.95
C LEU A 140 -8.28 -3.42 -15.83
N GLN A 141 -7.20 -4.20 -15.76
CA GLN A 141 -6.00 -3.96 -16.56
C GLN A 141 -6.35 -3.92 -18.05
N ASP A 142 -7.12 -4.88 -18.55
CA ASP A 142 -7.51 -4.95 -19.96
C ASP A 142 -8.42 -3.78 -20.36
N TYR A 143 -9.36 -3.39 -19.49
CA TYR A 143 -10.22 -2.22 -19.69
C TYR A 143 -9.41 -0.91 -19.82
N TYR A 144 -8.53 -0.63 -18.84
CA TYR A 144 -7.73 0.60 -18.86
C TYR A 144 -6.62 0.59 -19.91
N SER A 145 -6.07 -0.59 -20.24
CA SER A 145 -5.11 -0.70 -21.35
C SER A 145 -5.78 -0.32 -22.67
N LYS A 146 -7.03 -0.74 -22.89
CA LYS A 146 -7.80 -0.37 -24.07
C LYS A 146 -8.08 1.15 -24.11
N LYS A 147 -8.55 1.73 -22.99
CA LYS A 147 -8.79 3.18 -22.88
C LYS A 147 -7.53 3.99 -23.18
N LEU A 148 -6.39 3.59 -22.59
CA LEU A 148 -5.09 4.22 -22.82
C LEU A 148 -4.64 4.09 -24.28
N ASP A 149 -4.74 2.90 -24.87
CA ASP A 149 -4.36 2.67 -26.28
C ASP A 149 -5.21 3.51 -27.25
N GLU A 150 -6.51 3.61 -27.00
CA GLU A 150 -7.43 4.44 -27.80
C GLU A 150 -7.11 5.93 -27.67
N ALA A 151 -6.78 6.43 -26.48
CA ALA A 151 -6.40 7.83 -26.29
C ALA A 151 -5.05 8.17 -26.96
N LEU A 152 -4.05 7.32 -26.76
CA LEU A 152 -2.70 7.52 -27.28
C LEU A 152 -2.64 7.38 -28.81
N TYR A 153 -3.33 6.38 -29.38
CA TYR A 153 -3.17 5.99 -30.78
C TYR A 153 -4.42 6.13 -31.64
N GLY A 154 -5.59 6.43 -31.05
CA GLY A 154 -6.89 6.45 -31.73
C GLY A 154 -7.51 5.07 -31.94
N ASP A 155 -8.76 5.04 -32.42
CA ASP A 155 -9.52 3.80 -32.63
C ASP A 155 -8.92 2.93 -33.77
N ARG A 156 -8.40 1.76 -33.42
CA ARG A 156 -7.72 0.81 -34.31
C ARG A 156 -8.67 -0.25 -34.84
N THR A 157 -9.43 0.07 -35.89
CA THR A 157 -10.23 -0.93 -36.62
C THR A 157 -9.42 -1.65 -37.72
N GLN A 158 -9.57 -2.97 -37.86
CA GLN A 158 -8.85 -3.81 -38.85
C GLN A 158 -8.98 -3.33 -40.31
N ALA A 159 -10.05 -2.61 -40.66
CA ALA A 159 -10.26 -2.04 -42.00
C ALA A 159 -9.35 -0.83 -42.32
N ASN A 160 -8.76 -0.19 -41.31
CA ASN A 160 -7.93 1.01 -41.46
C ASN A 160 -6.41 0.74 -41.51
N TYR A 161 -6.00 -0.54 -41.53
CA TYR A 161 -4.61 -0.95 -41.33
C TYR A 161 -3.65 -0.57 -42.46
N LYS A 162 -4.13 -0.25 -43.68
CA LYS A 162 -3.25 -0.03 -44.86
C LYS A 162 -3.11 1.42 -45.32
N ASP A 163 -4.11 2.28 -45.12
CA ASP A 163 -4.11 3.64 -45.72
C ASP A 163 -3.70 4.77 -44.74
N LYS A 164 -3.65 4.53 -43.43
CA LYS A 164 -3.28 5.55 -42.42
C LYS A 164 -1.86 5.43 -41.85
N LEU A 165 -1.14 4.36 -42.16
CA LEU A 165 0.19 4.05 -41.62
C LEU A 165 1.25 5.14 -41.85
N VAL A 166 1.04 6.10 -42.78
CA VAL A 166 2.07 7.07 -43.18
C VAL A 166 1.74 8.52 -42.78
N LYS A 167 0.52 8.84 -42.33
CA LYS A 167 0.10 10.25 -42.03
C LYS A 167 -0.32 10.52 -40.58
N SER A 168 -0.45 9.49 -39.74
CA SER A 168 -1.02 9.63 -38.38
C SER A 168 -0.28 8.84 -37.30
N GLU A 169 1.04 8.70 -37.40
CA GLU A 169 1.83 8.25 -36.24
C GLU A 169 1.73 9.32 -35.15
N ARG A 170 0.75 9.20 -34.25
CA ARG A 170 0.82 9.86 -32.94
C ARG A 170 1.98 9.21 -32.22
N THR A 171 3.15 9.84 -32.26
CA THR A 171 4.28 9.45 -31.41
C THR A 171 3.99 9.97 -30.00
N VAL A 172 4.07 9.09 -29.01
CA VAL A 172 3.89 9.46 -27.61
C VAL A 172 5.27 9.72 -27.01
N ASP A 173 5.43 10.87 -26.35
CA ASP A 173 6.65 11.18 -25.61
C ASP A 173 6.77 10.23 -24.41
N GLN A 174 7.98 9.71 -24.13
CA GLN A 174 8.21 8.88 -22.95
C GLN A 174 7.87 9.63 -21.65
N ARG A 175 8.01 10.96 -21.63
CA ARG A 175 7.58 11.84 -20.54
C ARG A 175 6.12 11.59 -20.11
N VAL A 176 5.22 11.36 -21.07
CA VAL A 176 3.78 11.14 -20.81
C VAL A 176 3.56 9.93 -19.91
N PHE A 177 4.36 8.86 -20.04
CA PHE A 177 4.22 7.68 -19.19
C PHE A 177 4.65 7.95 -17.75
N PHE A 178 5.68 8.78 -17.55
CA PHE A 178 6.11 9.20 -16.22
C PHE A 178 5.08 10.14 -15.58
N GLU A 179 4.46 11.04 -16.35
CA GLU A 179 3.37 11.89 -15.88
C GLU A 179 2.12 11.07 -15.52
N LEU A 180 1.71 10.12 -16.37
CA LEU A 180 0.61 9.18 -16.07
C LEU A 180 0.90 8.42 -14.77
N GLN A 181 2.12 7.92 -14.59
CA GLN A 181 2.51 7.20 -13.38
C GLN A 181 2.49 8.12 -12.15
N LYS A 182 3.02 9.34 -12.24
CA LYS A 182 2.99 10.33 -11.16
C LYS A 182 1.55 10.66 -10.77
N THR A 183 0.69 10.95 -11.74
CA THR A 183 -0.72 11.25 -11.51
C THR A 183 -1.45 10.07 -10.87
N GLN A 184 -1.20 8.85 -11.35
CA GLN A 184 -1.80 7.64 -10.76
C GLN A 184 -1.34 7.41 -9.32
N LEU A 185 -0.05 7.64 -9.01
CA LEU A 185 0.45 7.55 -7.64
C LEU A 185 -0.22 8.58 -6.73
N GLY A 186 -0.33 9.83 -7.18
CA GLY A 186 -1.05 10.89 -6.45
C GLY A 186 -2.51 10.51 -6.15
N LYS A 187 -3.23 9.93 -7.10
CA LYS A 187 -4.61 9.44 -6.90
C LYS A 187 -4.67 8.24 -5.97
N ASN A 188 -3.73 7.31 -6.09
CA ASN A 188 -3.67 6.14 -5.22
C ASN A 188 -3.38 6.51 -3.76
N LEU A 189 -2.59 7.56 -3.51
CA LEU A 189 -2.38 8.12 -2.17
C LEU A 189 -3.70 8.53 -1.52
N VAL A 190 -4.50 9.32 -2.24
CA VAL A 190 -5.83 9.77 -1.79
C VAL A 190 -6.76 8.57 -1.60
N ALA A 191 -6.75 7.60 -2.52
CA ALA A 191 -7.54 6.38 -2.40
C ALA A 191 -7.13 5.52 -1.19
N ALA A 192 -5.84 5.41 -0.89
CA ALA A 192 -5.33 4.69 0.28
C ALA A 192 -5.79 5.35 1.58
N LEU A 193 -5.73 6.69 1.66
CA LEU A 193 -6.27 7.46 2.78
C LEU A 193 -7.79 7.25 2.92
N SER A 194 -8.53 7.39 1.83
CA SER A 194 -9.97 7.13 1.78
C SER A 194 -10.33 5.72 2.22
N SER A 195 -9.49 4.71 1.92
CA SER A 195 -9.71 3.32 2.34
C SER A 195 -9.66 3.13 3.85
N TYR A 196 -8.91 3.96 4.57
CA TYR A 196 -8.90 4.00 6.03
C TYR A 196 -10.10 4.80 6.54
N CYS A 197 -10.25 6.03 6.03
CA CYS A 197 -11.23 6.99 6.54
C CYS A 197 -12.68 6.57 6.32
N ILE A 198 -12.98 5.84 5.23
CA ILE A 198 -14.34 5.36 4.98
C ILE A 198 -14.82 4.41 6.09
N GLU A 199 -13.93 3.66 6.74
CA GLU A 199 -14.28 2.71 7.81
C GLU A 199 -14.07 3.26 9.21
N ALA A 200 -13.48 4.45 9.33
CA ALA A 200 -13.08 5.01 10.60
C ALA A 200 -14.16 5.89 11.25
N LYS A 201 -14.03 6.05 12.56
CA LYS A 201 -14.78 6.99 13.37
C LYS A 201 -13.82 7.94 14.08
N ASN A 202 -14.14 9.23 14.05
CA ASN A 202 -13.38 10.27 14.72
C ASN A 202 -13.84 10.41 16.18
N TYR A 203 -12.89 10.32 17.11
CA TYR A 203 -13.07 10.50 18.54
C TYR A 203 -12.26 11.70 18.99
N GLN A 204 -12.92 12.69 19.59
CA GLN A 204 -12.23 13.91 20.02
C GLN A 204 -11.24 13.60 21.15
N ILE A 205 -10.01 14.07 21.01
CA ILE A 205 -8.96 14.02 22.03
C ILE A 205 -8.56 15.46 22.34
N GLY A 206 -8.71 15.85 23.61
CA GLY A 206 -8.50 17.23 24.02
C GLY A 206 -9.46 18.20 23.32
N SER A 207 -9.06 19.46 23.18
CA SER A 207 -9.95 20.50 22.62
C SER A 207 -10.03 20.49 21.10
N SER A 208 -9.01 20.00 20.39
CA SER A 208 -8.86 20.25 18.94
C SER A 208 -8.34 19.07 18.12
N PHE A 209 -8.14 17.89 18.73
CA PHE A 209 -7.61 16.71 18.02
C PHE A 209 -8.64 15.60 17.93
N TYR A 210 -8.39 14.67 17.01
CA TYR A 210 -9.22 13.49 16.85
C TYR A 210 -8.34 12.25 16.72
N ALA A 211 -8.69 11.18 17.43
CA ALA A 211 -8.27 9.83 17.08
C ALA A 211 -9.25 9.24 16.09
N THR A 212 -8.72 8.72 14.99
CA THR A 212 -9.53 8.12 13.93
C THR A 212 -9.41 6.62 14.01
N ILE A 213 -10.39 5.97 14.62
CA ILE A 213 -10.35 4.55 15.01
C ILE A 213 -11.26 3.73 14.09
N ILE A 214 -10.76 2.60 13.61
CA ILE A 214 -11.50 1.59 12.86
C ILE A 214 -11.80 0.40 13.78
N PRO A 215 -13.06 -0.06 13.88
CA PRO A 215 -13.38 -1.27 14.61
C PRO A 215 -12.65 -2.52 14.09
N GLU A 216 -12.21 -3.43 14.96
CA GLU A 216 -11.67 -4.73 14.54
C GLU A 216 -12.78 -5.71 14.12
N ASP A 217 -14.00 -5.56 14.65
CA ASP A 217 -15.12 -6.37 14.21
C ASP A 217 -15.60 -5.96 12.81
N LYS A 218 -15.65 -6.93 11.88
CA LYS A 218 -16.03 -6.69 10.48
C LYS A 218 -17.46 -6.15 10.35
N THR A 219 -18.40 -6.58 11.19
CA THR A 219 -19.79 -6.11 11.13
C THR A 219 -19.87 -4.64 11.56
N GLN A 220 -19.16 -4.27 12.62
CA GLN A 220 -19.05 -2.89 13.08
C GLN A 220 -18.36 -2.00 12.05
N ARG A 221 -17.26 -2.47 11.41
CA ARG A 221 -16.62 -1.74 10.29
C ARG A 221 -17.59 -1.46 9.15
N GLN A 222 -18.34 -2.47 8.71
CA GLN A 222 -19.31 -2.31 7.62
C GLN A 222 -20.45 -1.36 8.00
N SER A 223 -20.87 -1.38 9.26
CA SER A 223 -21.84 -0.41 9.80
C SER A 223 -21.27 1.02 9.77
N GLN A 224 -20.01 1.20 10.17
CA GLN A 224 -19.33 2.49 10.15
C GLN A 224 -19.11 3.01 8.73
N ARG A 225 -18.67 2.13 7.81
CA ARG A 225 -18.60 2.41 6.37
C ARG A 225 -19.92 2.91 5.82
N LYS A 226 -21.02 2.20 6.12
CA LYS A 226 -22.37 2.61 5.73
C LYS A 226 -22.77 3.96 6.31
N ASN A 227 -22.36 4.25 7.55
CA ASN A 227 -22.59 5.55 8.18
C ASN A 227 -21.84 6.67 7.42
N ASN A 228 -20.56 6.50 7.13
CA ASN A 228 -19.76 7.48 6.41
C ASN A 228 -20.26 7.70 4.97
N LEU A 229 -20.72 6.64 4.30
CA LEU A 229 -21.40 6.74 2.99
C LEU A 229 -22.71 7.54 3.04
N ARG A 230 -23.50 7.47 4.12
CA ARG A 230 -24.71 8.29 4.27
C ARG A 230 -24.38 9.78 4.45
N LYS A 231 -23.26 10.10 5.11
CA LYS A 231 -22.81 11.48 5.35
C LYS A 231 -22.38 12.21 4.08
N LEU A 232 -22.18 11.48 2.98
CA LEU A 232 -22.01 12.08 1.65
C LEU A 232 -23.23 12.94 1.25
N LYS A 233 -24.42 12.67 1.80
CA LYS A 233 -25.66 13.40 1.52
C LYS A 233 -25.99 14.49 2.56
N GLN A 234 -25.10 14.73 3.51
CA GLN A 234 -25.35 15.60 4.65
C GLN A 234 -24.42 16.81 4.53
N LEU A 235 -24.98 18.00 4.63
CA LEU A 235 -24.20 19.23 4.71
C LEU A 235 -23.52 19.31 6.08
N SER A 236 -22.30 19.85 6.10
CA SER A 236 -21.62 20.23 7.32
C SER A 236 -22.39 21.34 8.05
N ALA A 237 -22.01 21.65 9.30
CA ALA A 237 -22.63 22.72 10.07
C ALA A 237 -22.54 24.10 9.39
N THR A 238 -21.52 24.32 8.55
CA THR A 238 -21.33 25.57 7.79
C THR A 238 -22.14 25.61 6.49
N GLY A 239 -22.61 24.45 6.01
CA GLY A 239 -23.28 24.32 4.71
C GLY A 239 -22.34 24.43 3.50
N LYS A 240 -21.04 24.65 3.72
CA LYS A 240 -20.04 24.83 2.65
C LYS A 240 -19.42 23.52 2.17
N ASP A 241 -19.54 22.46 2.96
CA ASP A 241 -18.96 21.15 2.67
C ASP A 241 -19.96 20.03 2.96
N LEU A 242 -19.63 18.83 2.51
CA LEU A 242 -20.29 17.62 2.99
C LEU A 242 -19.71 17.21 4.35
N GLN A 243 -20.55 16.69 5.24
CA GLN A 243 -20.11 16.17 6.53
C GLN A 243 -19.05 15.06 6.35
N ALA A 244 -19.22 14.19 5.35
CA ALA A 244 -18.22 13.17 5.01
C ALA A 244 -16.86 13.78 4.62
N SER A 245 -16.85 14.86 3.82
CA SER A 245 -15.61 15.54 3.43
C SER A 245 -14.91 16.17 4.63
N GLN A 246 -15.66 16.81 5.54
CA GLN A 246 -15.09 17.38 6.76
C GLN A 246 -14.47 16.30 7.67
N GLU A 247 -15.18 15.20 7.90
CA GLU A 247 -14.69 14.09 8.71
C GLU A 247 -13.51 13.36 8.06
N TRP A 248 -13.49 13.29 6.72
CA TRP A 248 -12.38 12.75 5.94
C TRP A 248 -11.12 13.62 6.07
N SER A 249 -11.25 14.95 5.99
CA SER A 249 -10.12 15.88 6.21
C SER A 249 -9.56 15.75 7.63
N VAL A 250 -10.41 15.58 8.64
CA VAL A 250 -9.98 15.31 10.03
C VAL A 250 -9.22 13.99 10.11
N CYS A 251 -9.72 12.94 9.45
CA CYS A 251 -9.05 11.64 9.39
C CYS A 251 -7.66 11.74 8.75
N LEU A 252 -7.58 12.39 7.60
CA LEU A 252 -6.35 12.61 6.83
C LEU A 252 -5.29 13.34 7.67
N ALA A 253 -5.69 14.36 8.42
CA ALA A 253 -4.78 15.15 9.26
C ALA A 253 -4.24 14.40 10.50
N ASN A 254 -4.85 13.27 10.89
CA ASN A 254 -4.54 12.56 12.14
C ASN A 254 -4.11 11.09 11.96
N ILE A 255 -4.24 10.52 10.76
CA ILE A 255 -3.90 9.10 10.51
C ILE A 255 -2.47 8.74 10.88
N GLN A 256 -1.49 9.63 10.62
CA GLN A 256 -0.10 9.38 11.01
C GLN A 256 0.09 9.28 12.54
N HIS A 257 -0.72 10.00 13.32
CA HIS A 257 -0.67 9.91 14.78
C HIS A 257 -1.28 8.61 15.28
N MET A 258 -2.26 8.04 14.56
CA MET A 258 -2.77 6.70 14.84
C MET A 258 -1.72 5.61 14.55
N CYS A 259 -0.88 5.76 13.53
CA CYS A 259 0.22 4.83 13.27
C CYS A 259 1.32 4.94 14.35
N HIS A 260 1.86 6.14 14.53
CA HIS A 260 3.04 6.34 15.37
C HIS A 260 2.73 6.36 16.87
N GLN A 261 1.46 6.59 17.24
CA GLN A 261 0.98 6.67 18.64
C GLN A 261 1.86 7.54 19.55
N PRO A 262 2.21 8.78 19.14
CA PRO A 262 3.12 9.61 19.90
C PRO A 262 2.53 9.95 21.27
N SER A 263 3.37 9.91 22.30
CA SER A 263 2.99 10.32 23.66
C SER A 263 2.72 11.83 23.74
N THR A 264 3.35 12.61 22.88
CA THR A 264 3.23 14.07 22.77
C THR A 264 3.22 14.49 21.31
N VAL A 265 2.27 15.34 20.93
CA VAL A 265 2.27 16.02 19.62
C VAL A 265 2.87 17.41 19.79
N TYR A 266 3.69 17.81 18.82
CA TYR A 266 4.37 19.09 18.85
C TYR A 266 3.90 20.01 17.74
N MET A 267 3.80 21.30 18.06
CA MET A 267 3.58 22.39 17.12
C MET A 267 4.89 23.14 16.93
N MET A 268 5.08 23.68 15.73
CA MET A 268 6.19 24.56 15.39
C MET A 268 5.65 25.94 15.02
N ASP A 269 6.27 26.98 15.57
CA ASP A 269 6.01 28.37 15.15
C ASP A 269 6.91 28.79 13.98
N ASP A 270 6.63 29.95 13.38
CA ASP A 270 7.38 30.49 12.24
C ASP A 270 8.85 30.80 12.55
N SER A 271 9.23 30.80 13.84
CA SER A 271 10.60 30.98 14.31
C SER A 271 11.33 29.65 14.55
N GLY A 272 10.69 28.52 14.23
CA GLY A 272 11.24 27.18 14.42
C GLY A 272 11.15 26.66 15.86
N ASN A 273 10.48 27.36 16.78
CA ASN A 273 10.35 26.89 18.15
C ASN A 273 9.29 25.79 18.24
N LYS A 274 9.68 24.68 18.86
CA LYS A 274 8.83 23.53 19.10
C LYS A 274 8.13 23.65 20.45
N THR A 275 6.81 23.53 20.46
CA THR A 275 6.00 23.50 21.69
C THR A 275 5.13 22.24 21.76
N PRO A 276 5.09 21.53 22.90
CA PRO A 276 4.18 20.40 23.06
C PRO A 276 2.74 20.93 23.12
N ILE A 277 1.81 20.26 22.44
CA ILE A 277 0.39 20.61 22.49
C ILE A 277 -0.22 19.97 23.74
N PRO A 278 -0.64 20.76 24.76
CA PRO A 278 -1.10 20.21 26.03
C PRO A 278 -2.36 19.34 25.88
N GLY A 279 -2.40 18.22 26.60
CA GLY A 279 -3.58 17.33 26.65
C GLY A 279 -3.74 16.41 25.44
N ILE A 280 -2.78 16.39 24.52
CA ILE A 280 -2.81 15.52 23.33
C ILE A 280 -1.82 14.37 23.51
N ASN A 281 -2.35 13.15 23.59
CA ASN A 281 -1.57 11.94 23.81
C ASN A 281 -2.21 10.76 23.06
N PHE A 282 -1.48 10.23 22.08
CA PHE A 282 -1.91 9.11 21.24
C PHE A 282 -1.32 7.77 21.69
N SER A 283 -0.74 7.68 22.89
CA SER A 283 -0.30 6.40 23.43
C SER A 283 -1.46 5.42 23.51
N GLN A 284 -1.15 4.13 23.36
CA GLN A 284 -2.14 3.05 23.38
C GLN A 284 -3.07 3.12 24.59
N GLY A 285 -2.54 3.34 25.79
CA GLY A 285 -3.34 3.47 27.01
C GLY A 285 -4.31 4.66 26.99
N SER A 286 -3.87 5.82 26.49
CA SER A 286 -4.72 7.00 26.34
C SER A 286 -5.84 6.78 25.33
N LEU A 287 -5.52 6.17 24.18
CA LEU A 287 -6.49 5.84 23.14
C LEU A 287 -7.54 4.82 23.61
N VAL A 288 -7.14 3.80 24.36
CA VAL A 288 -8.07 2.84 24.95
C VAL A 288 -9.00 3.53 25.95
N ASN A 289 -8.46 4.42 26.79
CA ASN A 289 -9.30 5.18 27.73
C ASN A 289 -10.28 6.12 27.02
N GLU A 290 -9.88 6.72 25.90
CA GLU A 290 -10.78 7.54 25.09
C GLU A 290 -11.88 6.69 24.42
N CYS A 291 -11.55 5.52 23.89
CA CYS A 291 -12.56 4.57 23.41
C CYS A 291 -13.55 4.18 24.51
N LEU A 292 -13.05 3.89 25.71
CA LEU A 292 -13.87 3.56 26.89
C LEU A 292 -14.72 4.74 27.39
N SER A 293 -14.34 5.99 27.08
CA SER A 293 -15.08 7.20 27.49
C SER A 293 -16.50 7.22 26.94
N GLN A 294 -16.70 6.56 25.80
CA GLN A 294 -17.94 6.45 25.03
C GLN A 294 -18.96 5.51 25.66
N PHE A 295 -18.53 4.70 26.63
CA PHE A 295 -19.38 3.72 27.29
C PHE A 295 -19.72 4.15 28.74
N PRO A 296 -20.92 3.80 29.22
CA PRO A 296 -21.30 3.95 30.62
C PRO A 296 -20.25 3.30 31.55
N GLN A 297 -20.00 3.90 32.72
CA GLN A 297 -18.93 3.45 33.63
C GLN A 297 -19.03 1.96 33.99
N ASN A 298 -20.24 1.44 34.17
CA ASN A 298 -20.51 0.04 34.53
C ASN A 298 -20.24 -0.96 33.38
N GLU A 299 -20.02 -0.49 32.16
CA GLU A 299 -19.72 -1.35 30.99
C GLU A 299 -18.25 -1.30 30.58
N ARG A 300 -17.47 -0.33 31.09
CA ARG A 300 -16.10 -0.08 30.63
C ARG A 300 -15.18 -1.28 30.75
N ASP A 301 -15.27 -2.03 31.85
CA ASP A 301 -14.42 -3.22 32.03
C ASP A 301 -14.75 -4.31 31.00
N GLN A 302 -16.02 -4.45 30.62
CA GLN A 302 -16.45 -5.42 29.59
C GLN A 302 -16.09 -4.98 28.17
N LYS A 303 -15.83 -3.68 27.96
CA LYS A 303 -15.47 -3.09 26.67
C LYS A 303 -13.98 -2.87 26.49
N ARG A 304 -13.17 -3.11 27.52
CA ARG A 304 -11.73 -2.86 27.51
C ARG A 304 -11.02 -3.64 26.41
N ASP A 305 -11.29 -4.94 26.30
CA ASP A 305 -10.65 -5.81 25.32
C ASP A 305 -11.03 -5.39 23.89
N MET A 306 -12.33 -5.16 23.64
CA MET A 306 -12.81 -4.62 22.37
C MET A 306 -12.15 -3.28 21.99
N CYS A 307 -12.02 -2.33 22.93
CA CYS A 307 -11.31 -1.09 22.67
C CYS A 307 -9.82 -1.33 22.41
N GLN A 308 -9.20 -2.30 23.08
CA GLN A 308 -7.80 -2.63 22.85
C GLN A 308 -7.57 -3.18 21.44
N ASP A 309 -8.45 -4.08 21.02
CA ASP A 309 -8.52 -4.70 19.70
C ASP A 309 -8.73 -3.64 18.61
N ASP A 310 -9.74 -2.78 18.76
CA ASP A 310 -9.99 -1.65 17.84
C ASP A 310 -8.77 -0.73 17.69
N ILE A 311 -8.08 -0.40 18.78
CA ILE A 311 -6.87 0.45 18.74
C ILE A 311 -5.70 -0.27 18.05
N ASN A 312 -5.50 -1.56 18.31
CA ASN A 312 -4.44 -2.35 17.68
C ASN A 312 -4.68 -2.48 16.17
N TYR A 313 -5.90 -2.81 15.78
CA TYR A 313 -6.31 -2.89 14.38
C TYR A 313 -6.16 -1.54 13.67
N SER A 314 -6.60 -0.45 14.31
CA SER A 314 -6.45 0.92 13.80
C SER A 314 -4.99 1.30 13.59
N LYS A 315 -4.11 1.02 14.55
CA LYS A 315 -2.67 1.28 14.44
C LYS A 315 -2.07 0.55 13.24
N SER A 316 -2.36 -0.75 13.12
CA SER A 316 -1.85 -1.59 12.02
C SER A 316 -2.29 -1.02 10.66
N ARG A 317 -3.58 -0.74 10.49
CA ARG A 317 -4.12 -0.15 9.25
C ARG A 317 -3.59 1.25 8.97
N ALA A 318 -3.43 2.09 9.99
CA ALA A 318 -2.87 3.43 9.84
C ALA A 318 -1.40 3.37 9.39
N CYS A 319 -0.62 2.43 9.92
CA CYS A 319 0.77 2.23 9.51
C CYS A 319 0.90 1.66 8.10
N GLU A 320 0.00 0.77 7.67
CA GLU A 320 -0.07 0.31 6.27
C GLU A 320 -0.23 1.51 5.31
N VAL A 321 -1.19 2.38 5.59
CA VAL A 321 -1.46 3.56 4.75
C VAL A 321 -0.29 4.54 4.84
N THR A 322 0.25 4.79 6.03
CA THR A 322 1.41 5.68 6.23
C THR A 322 2.66 5.18 5.49
N GLN A 323 2.89 3.86 5.47
CA GLN A 323 3.98 3.25 4.72
C GLN A 323 3.76 3.40 3.22
N TYR A 324 2.55 3.13 2.73
CA TYR A 324 2.21 3.34 1.32
C TYR A 324 2.44 4.80 0.89
N ILE A 325 2.08 5.77 1.75
CA ILE A 325 2.33 7.20 1.50
C ILE A 325 3.83 7.47 1.45
N THR A 326 4.59 6.92 2.39
CA THR A 326 6.04 7.08 2.46
C THR A 326 6.73 6.56 1.18
N GLU A 327 6.35 5.39 0.69
CA GLU A 327 6.91 4.79 -0.53
C GLU A 327 6.46 5.53 -1.80
N SER A 328 5.20 5.92 -1.87
CA SER A 328 4.67 6.67 -3.00
C SER A 328 5.33 8.05 -3.10
N ARG A 329 5.59 8.72 -1.97
CA ARG A 329 6.39 9.96 -1.90
C ARG A 329 7.77 9.76 -2.56
N GLN A 330 8.47 8.68 -2.23
CA GLN A 330 9.78 8.36 -2.85
C GLN A 330 9.68 8.14 -4.35
N ASN A 331 8.65 7.42 -4.78
CA ASN A 331 8.43 7.17 -6.20
C ASN A 331 8.11 8.47 -6.94
N ILE A 332 7.33 9.38 -6.36
CA ILE A 332 7.04 10.71 -6.92
C ILE A 332 8.33 11.51 -7.08
N ILE A 333 9.20 11.57 -6.05
CA ILE A 333 10.51 12.24 -6.12
C ILE A 333 11.37 11.69 -7.27
N ALA A 334 11.41 10.36 -7.45
CA ALA A 334 12.17 9.73 -8.51
C ALA A 334 11.59 10.04 -9.91
N LEU A 335 10.26 10.11 -10.01
CA LEU A 335 9.54 10.47 -11.24
C LEU A 335 9.78 11.94 -11.60
N ASP A 336 9.72 12.86 -10.63
CA ASP A 336 9.97 14.29 -10.84
C ASP A 336 11.38 14.53 -11.38
N LYS A 337 12.41 13.96 -10.74
CA LYS A 337 13.80 14.01 -11.23
C LYS A 337 13.95 13.41 -12.64
N THR A 338 13.13 12.44 -13.00
CA THR A 338 13.15 11.82 -14.33
C THR A 338 12.50 12.76 -15.35
N ILE A 339 11.33 13.31 -15.04
CA ILE A 339 10.60 14.27 -15.88
C ILE A 339 11.46 15.51 -16.15
N GLU A 340 12.10 16.08 -15.12
CA GLU A 340 13.03 17.23 -15.25
C GLU A 340 14.16 16.95 -16.25
N LYS A 341 14.79 15.77 -16.18
CA LYS A 341 15.83 15.37 -17.14
C LYS A 341 15.32 15.24 -18.57
N TYR A 342 14.07 14.79 -18.76
CA TYR A 342 13.46 14.78 -20.09
C TYR A 342 13.23 16.21 -20.61
N ASP A 343 12.91 17.16 -19.74
CA ASP A 343 12.74 18.57 -20.10
C ASP A 343 14.07 19.23 -20.50
N GLU A 344 15.14 18.96 -19.75
CA GLU A 344 16.51 19.39 -20.12
C GLU A 344 16.94 18.86 -21.49
N LEU A 345 16.58 17.61 -21.83
CA LEU A 345 16.89 17.01 -23.12
C LEU A 345 16.07 17.62 -24.27
N ARG A 346 14.87 18.12 -23.98
CA ARG A 346 13.95 18.70 -24.98
C ARG A 346 14.38 20.09 -25.42
N ASP A 347 14.91 20.89 -24.50
CA ASP A 347 15.33 22.27 -24.78
C ASP A 347 16.56 22.38 -25.71
N GLY A 348 17.21 21.25 -26.02
CA GLY A 348 18.40 21.18 -26.89
C GLY A 348 18.17 20.87 -28.38
N LYS A 349 16.94 20.62 -28.88
CA LYS A 349 16.72 20.18 -30.29
C LYS A 349 15.59 20.92 -31.03
N ASN A 350 15.83 21.22 -32.31
CA ASN A 350 14.92 21.92 -33.23
C ASN A 350 13.54 21.24 -33.33
N LYS A 351 12.49 22.04 -33.06
CA LYS A 351 11.07 21.68 -33.16
C LYS A 351 10.66 21.54 -34.63
N GLY A 352 10.58 20.32 -35.15
CA GLY A 352 10.10 20.06 -36.50
C GLY A 352 9.28 18.78 -36.61
N THR A 353 7.96 18.95 -36.82
CA THR A 353 7.06 18.01 -37.53
C THR A 353 6.66 16.68 -36.87
N ILE A 354 6.65 16.57 -35.54
CA ILE A 354 5.99 15.43 -34.87
C ILE A 354 4.93 15.98 -33.92
N ASN A 355 3.66 15.58 -34.14
CA ASN A 355 2.56 15.87 -33.22
C ASN A 355 2.67 14.90 -32.04
N PHE A 356 3.23 15.36 -30.93
CA PHE A 356 3.25 14.61 -29.69
C PHE A 356 1.89 14.68 -29.02
N TYR A 357 1.42 13.55 -28.47
CA TYR A 357 0.35 13.59 -27.48
C TYR A 357 0.86 14.39 -26.28
N SER A 358 0.23 15.54 -26.00
CA SER A 358 0.64 16.46 -24.94
C SER A 358 -0.50 16.71 -23.94
N GLY A 359 -1.46 15.78 -23.82
CA GLY A 359 -2.59 15.87 -22.88
C GLY A 359 -3.65 16.95 -23.16
N ASN A 360 -3.34 18.03 -23.87
CA ASN A 360 -4.16 19.26 -23.83
C ASN A 360 -4.74 19.74 -25.18
N LYS A 361 -4.65 18.98 -26.29
CA LYS A 361 -4.95 19.56 -27.62
C LYS A 361 -5.95 18.85 -28.54
N SER A 362 -6.65 17.80 -28.10
CA SER A 362 -7.86 17.21 -28.79
C SER A 362 -8.22 15.79 -28.31
N GLY A 363 -7.82 15.36 -27.11
CA GLY A 363 -8.07 14.01 -26.57
C GLY A 363 -8.29 14.03 -25.06
N GLU A 364 -8.59 12.85 -24.49
CA GLU A 364 -8.67 12.66 -23.03
C GLU A 364 -7.42 13.25 -22.34
N SER A 365 -7.56 13.89 -21.18
CA SER A 365 -6.42 14.39 -20.42
C SER A 365 -5.71 13.26 -19.65
N ILE A 366 -4.51 13.54 -19.13
CA ILE A 366 -3.82 12.62 -18.20
C ILE A 366 -4.70 12.32 -16.98
N ASP A 367 -5.46 13.33 -16.52
CA ASP A 367 -6.40 13.18 -15.43
C ASP A 367 -7.57 12.25 -15.81
N ASP A 368 -8.10 12.34 -17.02
CA ASP A 368 -9.18 11.46 -17.50
C ASP A 368 -8.73 10.01 -17.63
N LEU A 369 -7.48 9.80 -18.06
CA LEU A 369 -6.88 8.47 -18.25
C LEU A 369 -6.56 7.74 -16.94
N THR A 370 -6.35 8.48 -15.86
CA THR A 370 -5.97 7.95 -14.54
C THR A 370 -7.11 8.01 -13.53
N SER A 371 -8.27 8.54 -13.93
CA SER A 371 -9.47 8.56 -13.09
C SER A 371 -10.26 7.25 -13.26
N ILE A 372 -10.81 6.78 -12.14
CA ILE A 372 -11.74 5.65 -12.08
C ILE A 372 -13.05 6.14 -11.47
N THR A 373 -14.18 5.81 -12.07
CA THR A 373 -15.52 6.03 -11.47
C THR A 373 -16.04 4.76 -10.82
N SER A 374 -16.99 4.89 -9.89
CA SER A 374 -17.58 3.71 -9.25
C SER A 374 -18.27 2.79 -10.26
N ASN A 375 -18.84 3.33 -11.34
CA ASN A 375 -19.45 2.52 -12.39
C ASN A 375 -18.41 1.81 -13.27
N GLU A 376 -17.20 2.34 -13.43
CA GLU A 376 -16.10 1.64 -14.13
C GLU A 376 -15.67 0.37 -13.35
N VAL A 377 -15.83 0.32 -12.02
CA VAL A 377 -15.63 -0.92 -11.24
C VAL A 377 -16.62 -2.02 -11.65
N VAL A 378 -17.81 -1.66 -12.12
CA VAL A 378 -18.85 -2.60 -12.52
C VAL A 378 -18.73 -2.94 -14.01
N SER A 379 -18.68 -1.91 -14.85
CA SER A 379 -18.71 -2.01 -16.31
C SER A 379 -17.41 -2.49 -16.96
N SER A 380 -16.27 -2.40 -16.26
CA SER A 380 -14.97 -2.92 -16.75
C SER A 380 -14.89 -4.45 -16.84
N GLY A 381 -15.87 -5.16 -16.28
CA GLY A 381 -15.81 -6.62 -16.12
C GLY A 381 -15.13 -7.09 -14.84
N TYR A 382 -14.58 -6.18 -14.02
CA TYR A 382 -14.03 -6.50 -12.70
C TYR A 382 -15.04 -7.21 -11.81
N ALA A 383 -16.22 -6.60 -11.60
CA ALA A 383 -17.24 -7.15 -10.72
C ALA A 383 -17.70 -8.55 -11.18
N GLN A 384 -17.82 -8.76 -12.49
CA GLN A 384 -18.18 -10.04 -13.07
C GLN A 384 -17.08 -11.09 -12.87
N ALA A 385 -15.81 -10.76 -13.13
CA ALA A 385 -14.69 -11.67 -12.96
C ALA A 385 -14.51 -12.08 -11.48
N VAL A 386 -14.68 -11.14 -10.54
CA VAL A 386 -14.65 -11.43 -9.11
C VAL A 386 -15.81 -12.33 -8.68
N LYS A 387 -17.02 -12.08 -9.20
CA LYS A 387 -18.19 -12.94 -8.95
C LYS A 387 -17.93 -14.37 -9.44
N THR A 388 -17.43 -14.52 -10.67
CA THR A 388 -17.10 -15.85 -11.23
C THR A 388 -16.05 -16.56 -10.38
N GLN A 389 -15.01 -15.86 -9.91
CA GLN A 389 -14.01 -16.45 -9.00
C GLN A 389 -14.64 -16.91 -7.68
N ALA A 390 -15.56 -16.12 -7.10
CA ALA A 390 -16.27 -16.51 -5.88
C ALA A 390 -17.19 -17.74 -6.07
N GLU A 391 -17.80 -17.88 -7.27
CA GLU A 391 -18.59 -19.05 -7.67
C GLU A 391 -17.72 -20.30 -7.90
N GLU A 392 -16.51 -20.14 -8.45
CA GLU A 392 -15.54 -21.23 -8.57
C GLU A 392 -15.04 -21.73 -7.21
N MET A 393 -14.80 -20.81 -6.26
CA MET A 393 -14.52 -21.17 -4.86
C MET A 393 -15.70 -21.88 -4.20
N ASP A 394 -16.93 -21.43 -4.50
CA ASP A 394 -18.16 -22.08 -4.00
C ASP A 394 -18.28 -23.53 -4.45
N LYS A 395 -17.93 -23.77 -5.72
CA LYS A 395 -17.92 -25.10 -6.30
C LYS A 395 -16.90 -25.99 -5.59
N CYS A 396 -15.67 -25.50 -5.37
CA CYS A 396 -14.64 -26.28 -4.69
C CYS A 396 -15.06 -26.67 -3.26
N LEU A 397 -15.69 -25.75 -2.52
CA LEU A 397 -16.19 -25.99 -1.16
C LEU A 397 -17.37 -26.99 -1.14
N ARG A 398 -18.33 -26.87 -2.05
CA ARG A 398 -19.50 -27.78 -2.09
C ARG A 398 -19.14 -29.19 -2.54
N GLU A 399 -18.20 -29.33 -3.45
CA GLU A 399 -17.77 -30.61 -4.00
C GLU A 399 -16.68 -31.27 -3.14
N ASN A 400 -16.13 -30.58 -2.12
CA ASN A 400 -14.94 -30.99 -1.37
C ASN A 400 -13.76 -31.35 -2.31
N ASP A 401 -13.59 -30.58 -3.38
CA ASP A 401 -12.56 -30.81 -4.38
C ASP A 401 -11.24 -30.15 -3.92
N GLU A 402 -10.33 -30.96 -3.36
CA GLU A 402 -9.03 -30.49 -2.88
C GLU A 402 -8.15 -29.94 -3.99
N GLU A 403 -8.22 -30.49 -5.20
CA GLU A 403 -7.41 -30.04 -6.34
C GLU A 403 -7.89 -28.67 -6.84
N LEU A 404 -9.20 -28.42 -6.80
CA LEU A 404 -9.76 -27.13 -7.16
C LEU A 404 -9.60 -26.11 -6.03
N CYS A 405 -9.65 -26.52 -4.77
CA CYS A 405 -9.52 -25.61 -3.63
C CYS A 405 -8.07 -25.18 -3.34
N LYS A 406 -7.08 -26.06 -3.57
CA LYS A 406 -5.67 -25.75 -3.27
C LYS A 406 -5.12 -24.56 -4.07
N GLN A 407 -5.72 -24.20 -5.20
CA GLN A 407 -5.26 -23.06 -6.02
C GLN A 407 -5.45 -21.70 -5.35
N TYR A 408 -6.32 -21.61 -4.33
CA TYR A 408 -6.65 -20.35 -3.65
C TYR A 408 -5.78 -20.06 -2.43
N LEU A 409 -4.99 -21.04 -1.98
CA LEU A 409 -4.05 -20.90 -0.88
C LEU A 409 -2.63 -21.16 -1.37
N ASN A 410 -1.67 -20.41 -0.84
CA ASN A 410 -0.27 -20.70 -1.01
C ASN A 410 0.06 -22.00 -0.27
N ASN A 411 0.50 -23.01 -1.00
CA ASN A 411 1.02 -24.27 -0.46
C ASN A 411 2.55 -24.21 -0.23
N ASN A 412 3.23 -23.16 -0.71
CA ASN A 412 4.64 -22.90 -0.46
C ASN A 412 4.81 -21.95 0.74
N LYS A 413 4.59 -22.49 1.94
CA LYS A 413 4.82 -21.78 3.22
C LYS A 413 6.21 -21.16 3.30
N ASP A 414 7.20 -21.90 2.85
CA ASP A 414 8.59 -21.47 2.90
C ASP A 414 8.80 -20.19 2.07
N GLU A 415 8.21 -20.10 0.87
CA GLU A 415 8.25 -18.86 0.07
C GLU A 415 7.53 -17.71 0.76
N ALA A 416 6.40 -17.97 1.43
CA ALA A 416 5.68 -16.93 2.16
C ALA A 416 6.50 -16.40 3.35
N TYR A 417 7.06 -17.30 4.17
CA TYR A 417 7.86 -16.92 5.34
C TYR A 417 9.24 -16.33 4.99
N ARG A 418 9.83 -16.72 3.83
CA ARG A 418 11.01 -16.06 3.23
C ARG A 418 10.82 -14.55 3.09
N MET A 419 9.66 -14.13 2.61
CA MET A 419 9.38 -12.72 2.35
C MET A 419 9.35 -11.90 3.64
N ILE A 420 8.70 -12.43 4.68
CA ILE A 420 8.68 -11.80 6.02
C ILE A 420 10.09 -11.70 6.57
N ALA A 421 10.90 -12.73 6.35
CA ALA A 421 12.25 -12.77 6.88
C ALA A 421 13.15 -11.66 6.29
N GLU A 422 13.06 -11.43 4.98
CA GLU A 422 13.80 -10.36 4.31
C GLU A 422 13.38 -8.98 4.81
N VAL A 423 12.06 -8.73 4.87
CA VAL A 423 11.51 -7.46 5.32
C VAL A 423 12.01 -7.17 6.73
N LYS A 424 11.94 -8.17 7.61
CA LYS A 424 12.40 -8.01 8.99
C LYS A 424 13.89 -7.70 9.07
N LEU A 425 14.75 -8.45 8.38
CA LEU A 425 16.19 -8.22 8.39
C LEU A 425 16.54 -6.81 7.90
N LYS A 426 15.95 -6.37 6.78
CA LYS A 426 16.13 -5.01 6.27
C LYS A 426 15.66 -3.96 7.27
N GLN A 427 14.53 -4.21 7.92
CA GLN A 427 13.99 -3.25 8.88
C GLN A 427 14.83 -3.12 10.15
N GLU A 428 15.39 -4.23 10.65
CA GLU A 428 16.38 -4.21 11.74
C GLU A 428 17.63 -3.43 11.35
N ALA A 429 18.12 -3.63 10.13
CA ALA A 429 19.30 -2.94 9.66
C ALA A 429 19.15 -1.42 9.63
N VAL A 430 18.00 -0.94 9.15
CA VAL A 430 17.66 0.49 9.19
C VAL A 430 17.52 0.98 10.64
N SER A 431 16.84 0.24 11.52
CA SER A 431 16.66 0.65 12.94
C SER A 431 18.01 0.84 13.62
N GLU A 432 18.97 -0.07 13.43
CA GLU A 432 20.32 0.08 13.98
C GLU A 432 21.09 1.25 13.36
N LYS A 433 20.98 1.47 12.04
CA LYS A 433 21.59 2.63 11.38
C LYS A 433 21.09 3.94 11.98
N LEU A 434 19.78 4.04 12.20
CA LEU A 434 19.12 5.20 12.78
C LEU A 434 19.56 5.45 14.24
N LYS A 435 19.70 4.39 15.06
CA LYS A 435 20.20 4.49 16.43
C LYS A 435 21.65 4.97 16.51
N ASN A 436 22.48 4.59 15.53
CA ASN A 436 23.91 4.93 15.47
C ASN A 436 24.22 6.37 15.00
N ILE A 437 23.21 7.14 14.59
CA ILE A 437 23.38 8.57 14.30
C ILE A 437 23.48 9.33 15.63
N GLU A 438 24.46 10.20 15.80
CA GLU A 438 24.57 11.02 17.02
C GLU A 438 23.52 12.15 17.02
N ASP A 439 22.98 12.53 18.18
CA ASP A 439 21.89 13.53 18.28
C ASP A 439 22.26 14.90 17.71
N GLY A 440 23.55 15.23 17.65
CA GLY A 440 24.07 16.47 17.07
C GLY A 440 24.62 16.34 15.65
N ASP A 441 24.50 15.17 15.01
CA ASP A 441 24.98 14.95 13.63
C ASP A 441 23.97 15.48 12.61
N THR A 442 23.90 16.81 12.52
CA THR A 442 22.94 17.52 11.65
C THR A 442 23.05 17.13 10.19
N GLU A 443 24.26 16.77 9.71
CA GLU A 443 24.46 16.35 8.33
C GLU A 443 23.79 14.99 8.04
N LYS A 444 23.94 14.01 8.94
CA LYS A 444 23.24 12.73 8.78
C LYS A 444 21.74 12.86 8.96
N ILE A 445 21.28 13.68 9.90
CA ILE A 445 19.84 13.94 10.10
C ILE A 445 19.26 14.63 8.85
N LYS A 446 19.96 15.62 8.30
CA LYS A 446 19.58 16.28 7.05
C LYS A 446 19.52 15.31 5.90
N ALA A 447 20.49 14.41 5.75
CA ALA A 447 20.48 13.38 4.71
C ALA A 447 19.22 12.49 4.80
N LEU A 448 18.79 12.12 6.02
CA LEU A 448 17.54 11.37 6.22
C LEU A 448 16.29 12.17 5.84
N LEU A 449 16.26 13.47 6.10
CA LEU A 449 15.15 14.34 5.73
C LEU A 449 15.10 14.59 4.22
N LEU A 450 16.26 14.74 3.57
CA LEU A 450 16.37 14.80 2.11
C LEU A 450 15.92 13.48 1.46
N GLU A 451 16.30 12.35 2.05
CA GLU A 451 15.76 11.04 1.67
C GLU A 451 14.23 11.01 1.81
N GLU A 452 13.64 11.73 2.76
CA GLU A 452 12.19 11.84 2.90
C GLU A 452 11.53 12.82 1.93
N GLY A 453 12.31 13.54 1.12
CA GLY A 453 11.79 14.51 0.15
C GLY A 453 11.55 15.90 0.72
N TYR A 454 12.08 16.21 1.91
CA TYR A 454 12.16 17.62 2.33
C TYR A 454 13.10 18.39 1.41
N THR A 455 12.81 19.68 1.20
CA THR A 455 13.70 20.56 0.45
C THR A 455 15.04 20.71 1.18
N GLU A 456 16.08 21.14 0.47
CA GLU A 456 17.40 21.40 1.07
C GLU A 456 17.32 22.39 2.24
N GLU A 457 16.48 23.42 2.10
CA GLU A 457 16.26 24.44 3.11
C GLU A 457 15.52 23.87 4.32
N ASP A 458 14.38 23.21 4.10
CA ASP A 458 13.59 22.61 5.18
C ASP A 458 14.38 21.54 5.92
N ALA A 459 15.08 20.66 5.20
CA ALA A 459 15.90 19.62 5.78
C ALA A 459 17.04 20.21 6.64
N GLN A 460 17.68 21.29 6.17
CA GLN A 460 18.72 21.99 6.94
C GLN A 460 18.16 22.60 8.22
N GLN A 461 17.01 23.27 8.15
CA GLN A 461 16.35 23.85 9.33
C GLN A 461 15.93 22.75 10.30
N MET A 462 15.25 21.73 9.80
CA MET A 462 14.71 20.65 10.61
C MET A 462 15.78 19.80 11.29
N ALA A 463 16.92 19.58 10.62
CA ALA A 463 18.03 18.82 11.17
C ALA A 463 18.67 19.45 12.42
N THR A 464 18.46 20.75 12.64
CA THR A 464 18.96 21.47 13.82
C THR A 464 18.01 21.43 15.01
N ILE A 465 16.82 20.83 14.86
CA ILE A 465 15.79 20.81 15.91
C ILE A 465 16.07 19.69 16.91
N ASP A 466 16.16 20.05 18.19
CA ASP A 466 16.28 19.09 19.28
C ASP A 466 15.14 18.05 19.29
N GLY A 467 15.54 16.78 19.26
CA GLY A 467 14.64 15.62 19.29
C GLY A 467 14.01 15.26 17.93
N ILE A 468 14.44 15.86 16.81
CA ILE A 468 13.99 15.41 15.48
C ILE A 468 14.43 13.97 15.19
N LYS A 469 15.66 13.60 15.60
CA LYS A 469 16.17 12.24 15.48
C LYS A 469 15.30 11.25 16.25
N ASP A 470 14.94 11.59 17.49
CA ASP A 470 14.06 10.73 18.30
C ASP A 470 12.71 10.53 17.63
N GLN A 471 12.13 11.58 17.03
CA GLN A 471 10.90 11.44 16.27
C GLN A 471 11.09 10.57 15.01
N ILE A 472 12.21 10.70 14.28
CA ILE A 472 12.52 9.83 13.14
C ILE A 472 12.57 8.36 13.58
N ASN A 473 13.25 8.09 14.70
CA ASN A 473 13.43 6.75 15.26
C ASN A 473 12.10 6.15 15.73
N GLU A 474 11.35 6.88 16.56
CA GLU A 474 10.05 6.44 17.08
C GLU A 474 9.05 6.13 15.97
N ARG A 475 8.97 7.01 14.95
CA ARG A 475 8.09 6.79 13.79
C ARG A 475 8.51 5.58 12.98
N TYR A 476 9.83 5.37 12.81
CA TYR A 476 10.35 4.23 12.08
C TYR A 476 10.05 2.91 12.80
N ASP A 477 10.34 2.83 14.10
CA ASP A 477 10.12 1.62 14.90
C ASP A 477 8.64 1.27 15.00
N ALA A 478 7.75 2.26 15.15
CA ALA A 478 6.30 2.05 15.15
C ALA A 478 5.79 1.46 13.82
N LYS A 479 6.28 1.97 12.68
CA LYS A 479 5.94 1.45 11.34
C LYS A 479 6.47 0.05 11.11
N LYS A 480 7.75 -0.18 11.44
CA LYS A 480 8.45 -1.46 11.28
C LYS A 480 7.63 -2.63 11.85
N GLN A 481 7.23 -2.53 13.12
CA GLN A 481 6.51 -3.61 13.78
C GLN A 481 5.14 -3.87 13.13
N ALA A 482 4.38 -2.81 12.87
CA ALA A 482 3.06 -2.92 12.26
C ALA A 482 3.09 -3.58 10.88
N ILE A 483 4.10 -3.26 10.05
CA ILE A 483 4.27 -3.84 8.71
C ILE A 483 4.57 -5.34 8.79
N ILE A 484 5.46 -5.77 9.71
CA ILE A 484 5.78 -7.19 9.91
C ILE A 484 4.54 -7.96 10.34
N ASP A 485 3.79 -7.45 11.31
CA ASP A 485 2.60 -8.10 11.86
C ASP A 485 1.52 -8.25 10.79
N GLN A 486 1.30 -7.19 10.01
CA GLN A 486 0.34 -7.18 8.93
C GLN A 486 0.73 -8.11 7.76
N LEU A 487 2.01 -8.11 7.37
CA LEU A 487 2.51 -9.02 6.34
C LEU A 487 2.38 -10.47 6.80
N SER A 488 2.70 -10.75 8.07
CA SER A 488 2.52 -12.05 8.69
C SER A 488 1.06 -12.50 8.66
N ALA A 489 0.13 -11.64 9.09
CA ALA A 489 -1.30 -11.93 9.08
C ALA A 489 -1.84 -12.17 7.66
N LYS A 490 -1.44 -11.37 6.67
CA LYS A 490 -1.84 -11.55 5.26
C LYS A 490 -1.32 -12.88 4.68
N ILE A 491 -0.08 -13.23 4.99
CA ILE A 491 0.52 -14.51 4.58
C ILE A 491 -0.21 -15.67 5.26
N GLU A 492 -0.43 -15.61 6.56
CA GLU A 492 -1.14 -16.65 7.29
C GLU A 492 -2.57 -16.86 6.80
N ALA A 493 -3.28 -15.78 6.47
CA ALA A 493 -4.64 -15.84 5.93
C ALA A 493 -4.72 -16.49 4.53
N THR A 494 -3.63 -16.42 3.76
CA THR A 494 -3.58 -16.89 2.36
C THR A 494 -2.71 -18.13 2.15
N THR A 495 -2.17 -18.71 3.22
CA THR A 495 -1.30 -19.90 3.18
C THR A 495 -1.99 -21.08 3.87
N THR A 496 -1.72 -22.30 3.43
CA THR A 496 -2.22 -23.53 4.07
C THR A 496 -1.81 -23.64 5.56
N LYS A 497 -2.61 -24.31 6.41
CA LYS A 497 -2.29 -24.53 7.83
C LYS A 497 -1.29 -25.66 8.04
N GLY A 498 -1.39 -26.74 7.28
CA GLY A 498 -0.44 -27.86 7.26
C GLY A 498 0.64 -27.71 6.19
N ASP A 499 1.54 -28.70 6.05
CA ASP A 499 2.57 -28.68 4.99
C ASP A 499 1.99 -28.83 3.59
N ASN A 500 0.80 -29.40 3.51
CA ASN A 500 0.01 -29.53 2.30
C ASN A 500 -1.40 -28.99 2.55
N PHE A 501 -2.07 -28.62 1.46
CA PHE A 501 -3.49 -28.27 1.52
C PHE A 501 -4.30 -29.44 2.10
N ASN A 502 -5.16 -29.14 3.07
CA ASN A 502 -6.06 -30.12 3.66
C ASN A 502 -7.43 -29.47 3.88
N MET A 503 -8.49 -30.05 3.31
CA MET A 503 -9.83 -29.46 3.42
C MET A 503 -10.29 -29.30 4.88
N ALA A 504 -10.04 -30.28 5.74
CA ALA A 504 -10.49 -30.23 7.14
C ALA A 504 -9.82 -29.10 7.95
N GLU A 505 -8.62 -28.68 7.56
CA GLU A 505 -7.87 -27.63 8.24
C GLU A 505 -8.04 -26.25 7.59
N ASP A 506 -8.12 -26.23 6.26
CA ASP A 506 -8.03 -25.02 5.42
C ASP A 506 -9.38 -24.49 4.92
N GLN A 507 -10.46 -25.27 5.02
CA GLN A 507 -11.79 -24.88 4.54
C GLN A 507 -12.22 -23.49 5.03
N ALA A 508 -12.04 -23.20 6.32
CA ALA A 508 -12.40 -21.89 6.90
C ALA A 508 -11.65 -20.71 6.27
N LYS A 509 -10.39 -20.91 5.80
CA LYS A 509 -9.64 -19.85 5.10
C LYS A 509 -10.24 -19.58 3.73
N ILE A 510 -10.60 -20.64 3.00
CA ILE A 510 -11.27 -20.52 1.70
C ILE A 510 -12.64 -19.87 1.84
N GLU A 511 -13.43 -20.25 2.85
CA GLU A 511 -14.73 -19.62 3.14
C GLU A 511 -14.57 -18.12 3.43
N ASN A 512 -13.55 -17.74 4.20
CA ASN A 512 -13.24 -16.34 4.46
C ASN A 512 -12.88 -15.57 3.18
N LEU A 513 -11.97 -16.11 2.36
CA LEU A 513 -11.59 -15.52 1.08
C LEU A 513 -12.79 -15.40 0.13
N GLN A 514 -13.64 -16.42 0.06
CA GLN A 514 -14.85 -16.39 -0.75
C GLN A 514 -15.81 -15.28 -0.28
N ASN A 515 -16.01 -15.16 1.04
CA ASN A 515 -16.86 -14.12 1.62
C ASN A 515 -16.29 -12.71 1.38
N GLU A 516 -14.97 -12.55 1.37
CA GLU A 516 -14.32 -11.30 0.97
C GLU A 516 -14.54 -11.00 -0.51
N LEU A 517 -14.30 -11.95 -1.41
CA LEU A 517 -14.54 -11.77 -2.85
C LEU A 517 -15.99 -11.39 -3.15
N LYS A 518 -16.97 -12.00 -2.47
CA LYS A 518 -18.40 -11.67 -2.64
C LYS A 518 -18.71 -10.20 -2.33
N GLN A 519 -18.00 -9.58 -1.39
CA GLN A 519 -18.21 -8.17 -1.01
C GLN A 519 -17.30 -7.21 -1.79
N LYS A 520 -16.17 -7.70 -2.33
CA LYS A 520 -15.11 -6.89 -2.94
C LYS A 520 -15.61 -5.94 -4.05
N PRO A 521 -16.54 -6.32 -4.96
CA PRO A 521 -17.07 -5.39 -5.96
C PRO A 521 -17.84 -4.22 -5.35
N GLN A 522 -18.76 -4.51 -4.42
CA GLN A 522 -19.50 -3.49 -3.68
C GLN A 522 -18.53 -2.57 -2.92
N GLU A 523 -17.60 -3.17 -2.18
CA GLU A 523 -16.67 -2.43 -1.34
C GLU A 523 -15.72 -1.54 -2.13
N PHE A 524 -15.29 -2.00 -3.31
CA PHE A 524 -14.42 -1.22 -4.19
C PHE A 524 -15.19 -0.09 -4.88
N ALA A 525 -16.39 -0.35 -5.39
CA ALA A 525 -17.25 0.69 -5.97
C ALA A 525 -17.60 1.77 -4.93
N GLU A 526 -17.89 1.37 -3.68
CA GLU A 526 -18.14 2.30 -2.57
C GLU A 526 -16.90 3.15 -2.23
N LEU A 527 -15.71 2.54 -2.22
CA LEU A 527 -14.46 3.24 -1.97
C LEU A 527 -14.19 4.27 -3.07
N VAL A 528 -14.29 3.87 -4.34
CA VAL A 528 -14.09 4.78 -5.48
C VAL A 528 -15.09 5.93 -5.41
N HIS A 529 -16.36 5.62 -5.17
CA HIS A 529 -17.40 6.62 -5.01
C HIS A 529 -17.09 7.61 -3.88
N PHE A 530 -16.86 7.09 -2.67
CA PHE A 530 -16.54 7.91 -1.50
C PHE A 530 -15.31 8.77 -1.76
N ASN A 531 -14.23 8.18 -2.28
CA ASN A 531 -12.99 8.85 -2.61
C ASN A 531 -13.21 10.01 -3.60
N ASN A 532 -13.89 9.74 -4.71
CA ASN A 532 -14.07 10.73 -5.78
C ASN A 532 -14.87 11.94 -5.32
N ILE A 533 -15.83 11.73 -4.42
CA ILE A 533 -16.60 12.81 -3.81
C ILE A 533 -15.78 13.57 -2.77
N VAL A 534 -15.27 12.91 -1.74
CA VAL A 534 -14.63 13.62 -0.61
C VAL A 534 -13.35 14.33 -1.02
N SER A 535 -12.56 13.71 -1.92
CA SER A 535 -11.32 14.31 -2.41
C SER A 535 -11.54 15.52 -3.30
N GLY A 536 -12.73 15.68 -3.91
CA GLY A 536 -13.04 16.89 -4.68
C GLY A 536 -13.20 18.14 -3.82
N TYR A 537 -13.40 17.98 -2.51
CA TYR A 537 -13.40 19.10 -1.54
C TYR A 537 -12.00 19.40 -0.99
N LEU A 538 -11.00 18.55 -1.28
CA LEU A 538 -9.63 18.82 -0.91
C LEU A 538 -9.12 20.03 -1.70
N LYS A 539 -8.68 21.06 -0.98
CA LYS A 539 -8.00 22.20 -1.57
C LYS A 539 -6.52 21.89 -1.66
N ILE A 540 -5.96 22.01 -2.86
CA ILE A 540 -4.52 21.86 -3.12
C ILE A 540 -4.00 23.26 -3.43
N ASP A 541 -3.04 23.70 -2.62
CA ASP A 541 -2.30 24.94 -2.85
C ASP A 541 -1.15 24.64 -3.81
N ASN A 542 -1.12 25.34 -4.94
CA ASN A 542 -0.08 25.24 -5.97
C ASN A 542 0.85 26.47 -5.96
N GLY A 543 0.85 27.27 -4.89
CA GLY A 543 1.70 28.45 -4.70
C GLY A 543 1.14 29.74 -5.32
N GLU A 544 0.18 29.65 -6.24
CA GLU A 544 -0.50 30.81 -6.85
C GLU A 544 -2.01 30.84 -6.58
N GLU A 545 -2.68 29.67 -6.53
CA GLU A 545 -4.11 29.53 -6.21
C GLU A 545 -4.42 28.21 -5.49
N GLN A 546 -5.45 28.22 -4.64
CA GLN A 546 -6.04 27.00 -4.08
C GLN A 546 -7.04 26.42 -5.07
N THR A 547 -6.75 25.22 -5.57
CA THR A 547 -7.62 24.52 -6.53
C THR A 547 -8.31 23.33 -5.87
N GLN A 548 -9.52 23.00 -6.35
CA GLN A 548 -10.29 21.82 -5.93
C GLN A 548 -10.45 20.86 -7.11
N ASN A 549 -10.41 19.55 -6.84
CA ASN A 549 -10.61 18.55 -7.88
C ASN A 549 -12.12 18.31 -8.15
N THR A 550 -12.82 19.35 -8.60
CA THR A 550 -14.26 19.26 -8.88
C THR A 550 -14.56 18.37 -10.09
N ALA A 551 -13.59 18.18 -10.98
CA ALA A 551 -13.65 17.23 -12.09
C ALA A 551 -13.84 15.78 -11.63
N SER A 552 -13.19 15.37 -10.52
CA SER A 552 -13.41 14.06 -9.90
C SER A 552 -14.87 13.86 -9.49
N ILE A 553 -15.48 14.89 -8.89
CA ILE A 553 -16.89 14.86 -8.49
C ILE A 553 -17.76 14.76 -9.74
N ALA A 554 -17.58 15.66 -10.72
CA ALA A 554 -18.39 15.69 -11.93
C ALA A 554 -18.42 14.33 -12.66
N ARG A 555 -17.25 13.71 -12.88
CA ARG A 555 -17.14 12.38 -13.50
C ARG A 555 -17.83 11.29 -12.69
N GLU A 556 -17.68 11.33 -11.37
CA GLU A 556 -18.34 10.36 -10.48
C GLU A 556 -19.86 10.52 -10.52
N LEU A 557 -20.39 11.74 -10.62
CA LEU A 557 -21.83 11.98 -10.74
C LEU A 557 -22.39 11.53 -12.09
N GLU A 558 -21.62 11.71 -13.17
CA GLU A 558 -21.98 11.26 -14.51
C GLU A 558 -21.99 9.73 -14.64
N SER A 559 -21.01 9.06 -14.01
CA SER A 559 -20.80 7.62 -14.13
C SER A 559 -20.76 6.94 -12.75
N ASN A 560 -21.88 7.04 -12.01
CA ASN A 560 -22.03 6.50 -10.67
C ASN A 560 -22.65 5.08 -10.65
N ALA A 561 -22.05 4.12 -9.96
CA ALA A 561 -22.58 2.74 -9.86
C ALA A 561 -23.90 2.62 -9.08
N PHE A 562 -24.24 3.60 -8.24
CA PHE A 562 -25.33 3.54 -7.27
C PHE A 562 -26.58 4.34 -7.68
N THR A 563 -26.65 4.80 -8.93
CA THR A 563 -27.89 5.29 -9.54
C THR A 563 -28.88 4.14 -9.72
N ARG A 564 -30.17 4.47 -9.79
CA ARG A 564 -31.21 3.45 -9.98
C ARG A 564 -30.99 2.65 -11.27
N GLU A 565 -30.67 3.34 -12.37
CA GLU A 565 -30.41 2.71 -13.67
C GLU A 565 -29.23 1.74 -13.64
N ASN A 566 -28.09 2.15 -13.06
CA ASN A 566 -26.89 1.29 -13.02
C ASN A 566 -27.06 0.12 -12.04
N LEU A 567 -27.78 0.30 -10.93
CA LEU A 567 -28.14 -0.82 -10.04
C LEU A 567 -29.09 -1.81 -10.71
N GLU A 568 -30.08 -1.34 -11.48
CA GLU A 568 -30.96 -2.20 -12.27
C GLU A 568 -30.17 -2.97 -13.34
N ALA A 569 -29.24 -2.32 -14.05
CA ALA A 569 -28.38 -2.95 -15.06
C ALA A 569 -27.39 -3.97 -14.47
N SER A 570 -27.03 -3.80 -13.19
CA SER A 570 -26.05 -4.61 -12.47
C SER A 570 -26.67 -5.58 -11.45
N ALA A 571 -28.00 -5.80 -11.49
CA ALA A 571 -28.74 -6.54 -10.45
C ALA A 571 -28.15 -7.93 -10.12
N GLU A 572 -27.60 -8.62 -11.13
CA GLU A 572 -26.99 -9.95 -10.96
C GLU A 572 -25.65 -9.92 -10.20
N LEU A 573 -24.99 -8.76 -10.10
CA LEU A 573 -23.71 -8.59 -9.43
C LEU A 573 -23.85 -8.33 -7.92
N GLY A 574 -25.09 -8.23 -7.41
CA GLY A 574 -25.35 -8.10 -5.97
C GLY A 574 -25.00 -6.75 -5.37
N LEU A 575 -24.80 -5.71 -6.19
CA LEU A 575 -24.58 -4.35 -5.70
C LEU A 575 -25.85 -3.78 -5.05
N THR A 576 -25.67 -2.98 -4.00
CA THR A 576 -26.77 -2.34 -3.28
C THR A 576 -26.45 -0.88 -2.95
N ASN A 577 -27.46 -0.02 -2.93
CA ASN A 577 -27.26 1.35 -2.45
C ASN A 577 -27.25 1.38 -0.92
N ARG A 578 -26.05 1.36 -0.32
CA ARG A 578 -25.89 1.44 1.15
C ARG A 578 -25.95 2.87 1.69
N GLN A 579 -25.89 3.89 0.83
CA GLN A 579 -25.96 5.30 1.19
C GLN A 579 -27.36 5.74 1.66
N GLY A 580 -28.41 4.99 1.28
CA GLY A 580 -29.80 5.30 1.63
C GLY A 580 -30.41 6.44 0.82
N GLY A 581 -31.71 6.34 0.51
CA GLY A 581 -32.42 7.31 -0.35
C GLY A 581 -32.01 7.24 -1.83
N SER A 582 -32.72 7.95 -2.71
CA SER A 582 -32.33 8.03 -4.13
C SER A 582 -30.98 8.76 -4.27
N TYR A 583 -30.18 8.34 -5.24
CA TYR A 583 -28.96 9.05 -5.64
C TYR A 583 -29.26 10.21 -6.60
N ASP A 584 -30.45 10.24 -7.20
CA ASP A 584 -30.79 11.18 -8.28
C ASP A 584 -30.78 12.65 -7.84
N ASP A 585 -30.91 12.94 -6.53
CA ASP A 585 -30.85 14.30 -5.97
C ASP A 585 -29.44 14.73 -5.54
N TYR A 586 -28.44 13.87 -5.70
CA TYR A 586 -27.11 14.07 -5.14
C TYR A 586 -26.35 15.26 -5.76
N ALA A 587 -26.49 15.45 -7.07
CA ALA A 587 -25.89 16.59 -7.79
C ALA A 587 -26.39 17.94 -7.25
N ASN A 588 -27.65 18.02 -6.79
CA ASN A 588 -28.20 19.23 -6.20
C ASN A 588 -27.57 19.54 -4.84
N ILE A 589 -27.32 18.51 -4.03
CA ILE A 589 -26.66 18.66 -2.71
C ILE A 589 -25.23 19.16 -2.92
N VAL A 590 -24.47 18.53 -3.82
CA VAL A 590 -23.10 18.96 -4.14
C VAL A 590 -23.09 20.39 -4.66
N SER A 591 -23.96 20.72 -5.63
CA SER A 591 -24.04 22.09 -6.17
C SER A 591 -24.39 23.13 -5.09
N SER A 592 -25.18 22.75 -4.08
CA SER A 592 -25.52 23.64 -2.96
C SER A 592 -24.34 24.01 -2.06
N THR A 593 -23.24 23.25 -2.10
CA THR A 593 -22.01 23.57 -1.37
C THR A 593 -21.17 24.68 -2.04
N GLY A 594 -21.56 25.11 -3.24
CA GLY A 594 -20.83 26.13 -4.02
C GLY A 594 -19.74 25.55 -4.93
N VAL A 595 -19.59 24.22 -4.97
CA VAL A 595 -18.70 23.52 -5.91
C VAL A 595 -19.22 23.66 -7.35
N SER A 596 -18.37 24.14 -8.26
CA SER A 596 -18.66 24.18 -9.70
C SER A 596 -18.43 22.82 -10.35
N LEU A 597 -19.50 22.25 -10.92
CA LEU A 597 -19.48 20.99 -11.66
C LEU A 597 -19.26 21.16 -13.16
N ASP A 598 -18.91 22.36 -13.64
CA ASP A 598 -18.74 22.64 -15.07
C ASP A 598 -17.40 22.11 -15.63
N PRO A 599 -17.42 21.12 -16.55
CA PRO A 599 -16.26 20.59 -17.26
C PRO A 599 -15.40 21.62 -17.99
N GLY A 600 -16.00 22.75 -18.41
CA GLY A 600 -15.42 23.68 -19.38
C GLY A 600 -14.47 24.74 -18.81
N SER A 601 -14.33 24.84 -17.49
CA SER A 601 -13.43 25.82 -16.84
C SER A 601 -12.05 25.27 -16.48
N TYR A 602 -11.79 24.00 -16.78
CA TYR A 602 -10.67 23.22 -16.23
C TYR A 602 -9.32 23.37 -16.95
N ASP A 603 -9.15 24.47 -17.72
CA ASP A 603 -7.97 24.76 -18.54
C ASP A 603 -6.82 25.40 -17.76
N ASP A 604 -6.79 25.23 -16.43
CA ASP A 604 -5.62 25.61 -15.63
C ASP A 604 -4.64 24.44 -15.56
N GLY A 605 -3.44 24.70 -16.07
CA GLY A 605 -2.27 23.84 -16.00
C GLY A 605 -1.71 23.65 -14.58
N GLY A 606 -2.55 23.80 -13.55
CA GLY A 606 -2.21 23.55 -12.16
C GLY A 606 -2.09 22.05 -11.86
N GLU A 607 -1.20 21.71 -10.93
CA GLU A 607 -1.00 20.35 -10.46
C GLU A 607 -2.28 19.85 -9.76
N LYS A 608 -2.99 18.88 -10.36
CA LYS A 608 -4.26 18.31 -9.82
C LYS A 608 -4.04 17.12 -8.90
N THR A 609 -2.79 16.87 -8.51
CA THR A 609 -2.36 15.69 -7.75
C THR A 609 -1.44 16.06 -6.62
N LEU A 610 -1.50 15.31 -5.52
CA LEU A 610 -0.62 15.49 -4.37
C LEU A 610 0.84 15.39 -4.79
N ASN A 611 1.61 16.45 -4.56
CA ASN A 611 3.06 16.48 -4.73
C ASN A 611 3.78 16.19 -3.40
N THR A 612 5.11 16.16 -3.45
CA THR A 612 5.95 15.84 -2.28
C THR A 612 5.75 16.84 -1.14
N ASP A 613 5.59 18.13 -1.45
CA ASP A 613 5.40 19.19 -0.45
C ASP A 613 4.04 19.05 0.25
N ASN A 614 2.97 18.78 -0.51
CA ASN A 614 1.66 18.52 0.08
C ASN A 614 1.70 17.33 1.05
N ILE A 615 2.45 16.27 0.71
CA ILE A 615 2.62 15.10 1.58
C ILE A 615 3.40 15.48 2.84
N ASN A 616 4.51 16.20 2.71
CA ASN A 616 5.36 16.60 3.83
C ASN A 616 4.65 17.54 4.80
N ASP A 617 3.85 18.47 4.26
CA ASP A 617 3.19 19.51 5.05
C ASP A 617 1.89 19.03 5.69
N ASN A 618 1.11 18.22 4.98
CA ASN A 618 -0.27 17.92 5.39
C ASN A 618 -0.48 16.47 5.87
N LEU A 619 0.35 15.52 5.42
CA LEU A 619 0.14 14.09 5.69
C LEU A 619 1.16 13.50 6.66
N LEU A 620 2.45 13.74 6.40
CA LEU A 620 3.58 13.11 7.10
C LEU A 620 4.43 14.11 7.90
N ASN A 621 3.88 15.28 8.24
CA ASN A 621 4.63 16.31 8.96
C ASN A 621 5.18 15.83 10.31
N TYR A 622 6.40 16.25 10.65
CA TYR A 622 6.99 16.02 11.97
C TYR A 622 6.34 16.88 13.05
N PHE A 623 6.03 18.12 12.68
CA PHE A 623 5.44 19.14 13.53
C PHE A 623 4.17 19.68 12.87
N LYS A 624 3.14 19.97 13.67
CA LYS A 624 2.00 20.75 13.18
C LYS A 624 2.47 22.19 12.97
N LYS A 625 2.19 22.76 11.80
CA LYS A 625 2.36 24.21 11.58
C LYS A 625 1.36 24.96 12.46
N ALA A 626 1.78 26.02 13.14
CA ALA A 626 0.87 26.91 13.83
C ALA A 626 -0.09 27.54 12.80
N GLN A 627 -1.40 27.31 12.94
CA GLN A 627 -2.37 27.96 12.05
C GLN A 627 -2.34 29.47 12.29
N THR A 628 -2.00 30.25 11.26
CA THR A 628 -2.35 31.67 11.19
C THR A 628 -3.87 31.80 11.15
N GLN A 629 -4.42 32.86 11.76
CA GLN A 629 -5.87 33.04 11.96
C GLN A 629 -6.73 33.03 10.67
N GLU A 630 -6.12 33.00 9.48
CA GLU A 630 -6.80 32.97 8.18
C GLU A 630 -7.06 31.56 7.62
N ASP A 631 -6.44 30.50 8.18
CA ASP A 631 -6.50 29.13 7.66
C ASP A 631 -7.40 28.16 8.45
N GLN A 632 -8.38 28.67 9.20
CA GLN A 632 -9.44 27.80 9.71
C GLN A 632 -10.48 27.52 8.60
N PRO A 633 -10.97 26.28 8.45
CA PRO A 633 -11.93 25.91 7.42
C PRO A 633 -13.21 26.75 7.43
#